data_AF-A0A5D0NVL5-F1
#
_entry.id   AF-A0A5D0NVL5-F1
#
_cell.length_a   1.000
_cell.length_b   1.000
_cell.length_c   1.000
_cell.angle_alpha   90.00
_cell.angle_beta   90.00
_cell.angle_gamma   90.00
#
_symmetry.space_group_name_H-M   'P 1'
#
loop_
_entity.id
_entity.type
_entity.pdbx_description
1 polymer ?
#
loop_
_entity_poly.entity_id
_entity_poly.type
_entity_poly.pdbx_seq_one_letter_code
_entity_poly.pdbx_strand_id
1 'polypeptide(L)'
;MRVRALFAVVSLFAASTACGGEPDLSMPPLTPEPGDSRLVDGATAETTTEAAADSFPARLALYKYLRGVAAGNVRACAYLTPEFERAAFGRAGGCRAGFLRARARLRPRDVAALRGVTVPACEDGPADGEYTVRFEQLEWAGEPARPGGLLAASFTLRKTGPYWRLAP
;
A
#
# COMPACT_ATOMS: atom_id res chain seq x y z
N MET A 1 -9.36 -45.04 26.23
CA MET A 1 -10.21 -44.69 27.40
C MET A 1 -10.51 -43.19 27.27
N ARG A 2 -11.68 -42.78 26.75
CA ARG A 2 -12.89 -42.29 27.48
C ARG A 2 -12.50 -41.33 28.61
N VAL A 3 -12.92 -40.07 28.66
CA VAL A 3 -14.28 -39.51 28.95
C VAL A 3 -14.22 -37.99 28.63
N ARG A 4 -15.02 -37.32 27.77
CA ARG A 4 -16.46 -36.94 27.74
C ARG A 4 -16.98 -36.03 28.88
N ALA A 5 -17.29 -34.76 28.55
CA ALA A 5 -18.46 -33.95 28.98
C ALA A 5 -18.25 -32.51 28.43
N LEU A 6 -18.99 -31.91 27.48
CA LEU A 6 -20.43 -31.66 27.20
C LEU A 6 -21.15 -30.73 28.21
N PHE A 7 -22.02 -29.89 27.61
CA PHE A 7 -22.95 -28.86 28.14
C PHE A 7 -22.45 -27.40 28.00
N ALA A 8 -22.83 -26.61 26.98
CA ALA A 8 -24.14 -26.19 26.43
C ALA A 8 -24.87 -25.15 27.29
N VAL A 9 -24.98 -23.91 26.81
CA VAL A 9 -26.13 -23.03 27.05
C VAL A 9 -26.37 -22.15 25.81
N VAL A 10 -27.60 -22.23 25.34
CA VAL A 10 -28.29 -21.44 24.32
C VAL A 10 -28.92 -20.21 24.99
N SER A 11 -28.87 -19.04 24.35
CA SER A 11 -29.79 -17.91 24.55
C SER A 11 -29.66 -16.97 23.35
N LEU A 12 -30.57 -17.01 22.37
CA LEU A 12 -31.88 -16.35 22.28
C LEU A 12 -31.82 -14.82 22.05
N PHE A 13 -32.28 -14.44 20.85
CA PHE A 13 -33.14 -13.31 20.48
C PHE A 13 -32.76 -11.87 20.88
N ALA A 14 -32.52 -11.05 19.86
CA ALA A 14 -33.16 -9.73 19.72
C ALA A 14 -33.31 -9.39 18.23
N ALA A 15 -34.51 -9.62 17.70
CA ALA A 15 -34.95 -9.09 16.42
C ALA A 15 -35.77 -7.82 16.65
N SER A 16 -35.62 -6.86 15.73
CA SER A 16 -36.54 -5.74 15.43
C SER A 16 -36.61 -4.57 16.42
N THR A 17 -36.17 -3.39 16.00
CA THR A 17 -37.06 -2.27 15.63
C THR A 17 -36.22 -1.09 15.12
N ALA A 18 -36.37 -0.77 13.84
CA ALA A 18 -36.25 0.61 13.34
C ALA A 18 -37.05 0.71 12.04
N CYS A 19 -38.35 0.93 12.20
CA CYS A 19 -39.18 1.58 11.19
C CYS A 19 -38.63 3.00 10.97
N GLY A 20 -38.46 3.39 9.72
CA GLY A 20 -38.26 4.77 9.31
C GLY A 20 -38.88 5.00 7.94
N GLY A 21 -40.21 5.10 7.89
CA GLY A 21 -40.93 5.85 6.84
C GLY A 21 -41.15 7.28 7.34
N GLU A 22 -41.26 8.33 6.53
CA GLU A 22 -41.49 8.48 5.09
C GLU A 22 -40.71 9.71 4.56
N PRO A 23 -40.55 9.85 3.23
CA PRO A 23 -39.90 10.99 2.58
C PRO A 23 -40.84 12.19 2.44
N ASP A 24 -40.45 13.35 2.98
CA ASP A 24 -41.11 14.62 2.69
C ASP A 24 -40.59 15.16 1.34
N LEU A 25 -41.31 14.85 0.27
CA LEU A 25 -41.11 15.39 -1.08
C LEU A 25 -41.69 16.81 -1.15
N SER A 26 -40.91 17.79 -0.72
CA SER A 26 -41.14 19.18 -1.06
C SER A 26 -40.00 19.67 -1.96
N MET A 27 -40.09 19.34 -3.25
CA MET A 27 -39.23 19.93 -4.28
C MET A 27 -39.91 21.18 -4.85
N PRO A 28 -39.37 22.39 -4.61
CA PRO A 28 -39.77 23.59 -5.36
C PRO A 28 -39.31 23.47 -6.83
N PRO A 29 -40.03 24.10 -7.78
CA PRO A 29 -39.86 23.85 -9.21
C PRO A 29 -38.49 24.31 -9.73
N LEU A 30 -37.95 23.49 -10.65
CA LEU A 30 -36.72 23.72 -11.39
C LEU A 30 -36.86 24.97 -12.28
N THR A 31 -36.21 26.07 -11.91
CA THR A 31 -35.77 27.09 -12.87
C THR A 31 -34.56 26.54 -13.64
N PRO A 32 -34.65 26.32 -14.97
CA PRO A 32 -33.48 25.99 -15.76
C PRO A 32 -32.60 27.24 -15.91
N GLU A 33 -31.45 27.27 -15.23
CA GLU A 33 -30.40 28.22 -15.57
C GLU A 33 -29.73 27.81 -16.90
N PRO A 34 -29.43 28.79 -17.78
CA PRO A 34 -28.83 28.53 -19.08
C PRO A 34 -27.39 28.06 -18.93
N GLY A 35 -27.06 27.00 -19.67
CA GLY A 35 -25.80 26.28 -19.60
C GLY A 35 -24.57 27.16 -19.78
N ASP A 36 -23.78 27.27 -18.72
CA ASP A 36 -22.42 27.77 -18.81
C ASP A 36 -21.52 26.61 -19.27
N SER A 37 -21.25 26.62 -20.57
CA SER A 37 -20.43 25.63 -21.24
C SER A 37 -18.96 25.85 -20.85
N ARG A 38 -18.52 25.17 -19.79
CA ARG A 38 -17.09 24.90 -19.53
C ARG A 38 -16.83 23.40 -19.52
N LEU A 39 -17.13 22.77 -20.65
CA LEU A 39 -16.69 21.41 -21.00
C LEU A 39 -15.34 21.50 -21.73
N VAL A 40 -14.26 21.76 -21.00
CA VAL A 40 -12.84 21.46 -21.30
C VAL A 40 -12.15 21.63 -19.94
N ASP A 41 -11.98 20.61 -19.11
CA ASP A 41 -10.91 19.60 -19.21
C ASP A 41 -11.37 18.26 -18.58
N GLY A 42 -11.95 17.36 -19.39
CA GLY A 42 -12.34 16.01 -18.96
C GLY A 42 -11.21 14.97 -19.04
N ALA A 43 -10.06 15.31 -19.62
CA ALA A 43 -9.01 14.33 -19.93
C ALA A 43 -8.01 14.08 -18.77
N THR A 44 -8.06 14.84 -17.68
CA THR A 44 -7.04 14.75 -16.60
C THR A 44 -7.57 14.08 -15.34
N ALA A 45 -8.87 14.13 -15.05
CA ALA A 45 -9.45 13.56 -13.82
C ALA A 45 -9.73 12.05 -13.94
N GLU A 46 -10.15 11.57 -15.12
CA GLU A 46 -10.46 10.16 -15.35
C GLU A 46 -9.17 9.32 -15.44
N THR A 47 -8.16 9.79 -16.18
CA THR A 47 -6.85 9.11 -16.29
C THR A 47 -6.11 9.03 -14.96
N THR A 48 -6.24 10.05 -14.11
CA THR A 48 -5.59 10.04 -12.78
C THR A 48 -6.24 9.01 -11.85
N THR A 49 -7.55 8.79 -11.94
CA THR A 49 -8.27 7.85 -11.08
C THR A 49 -8.01 6.40 -11.50
N GLU A 50 -7.96 6.13 -12.81
CA GLU A 50 -7.67 4.81 -13.37
C GLU A 50 -6.20 4.41 -13.16
N ALA A 51 -5.24 5.31 -13.43
CA ALA A 51 -3.83 5.08 -13.13
C ALA A 51 -3.55 4.93 -11.62
N ALA A 52 -4.28 5.64 -10.76
CA ALA A 52 -4.17 5.48 -9.31
C ALA A 52 -4.72 4.13 -8.81
N ALA A 53 -5.75 3.59 -9.46
CA ALA A 53 -6.32 2.28 -9.18
C ALA A 53 -5.39 1.16 -9.68
N ASP A 54 -4.85 1.28 -10.89
CA ASP A 54 -3.96 0.30 -11.50
C ASP A 54 -2.61 0.16 -10.79
N SER A 55 -2.13 1.25 -10.20
CA SER A 55 -0.89 1.27 -9.42
C SER A 55 -1.05 0.77 -7.97
N PHE A 56 -2.28 0.64 -7.46
CA PHE A 56 -2.50 0.32 -6.04
C PHE A 56 -1.79 -0.96 -5.58
N PRO A 57 -1.85 -2.10 -6.31
CA PRO A 57 -1.18 -3.32 -5.89
C PRO A 57 0.36 -3.17 -5.82
N ALA A 58 0.94 -2.34 -6.69
CA ALA A 58 2.37 -2.04 -6.69
C ALA A 58 2.75 -1.21 -5.45
N ARG A 59 2.02 -0.10 -5.21
CA ARG A 59 2.21 0.75 -4.02
C ARG A 59 2.04 -0.03 -2.73
N LEU A 60 1.06 -0.94 -2.67
CA LEU A 60 0.82 -1.81 -1.53
C LEU A 60 2.00 -2.77 -1.28
N ALA A 61 2.64 -3.30 -2.32
CA ALA A 61 3.81 -4.16 -2.17
C ALA A 61 4.99 -3.39 -1.56
N LEU A 62 5.27 -2.18 -2.04
CA LEU A 62 6.29 -1.32 -1.45
C LEU A 62 5.98 -0.97 0.01
N TYR A 63 4.74 -0.58 0.30
CA TYR A 63 4.30 -0.31 1.67
C TYR A 63 4.57 -1.52 2.59
N LYS A 64 4.16 -2.72 2.18
CA LYS A 64 4.37 -3.94 2.98
C LYS A 64 5.86 -4.28 3.15
N TYR A 65 6.69 -4.03 2.14
CA TYR A 65 8.13 -4.16 2.25
C TYR A 65 8.69 -3.20 3.31
N LEU A 66 8.40 -1.89 3.21
CA LEU A 66 8.91 -0.86 4.12
C LEU A 66 8.46 -1.10 5.58
N ARG A 67 7.19 -1.47 5.78
CA ARG A 67 6.66 -1.84 7.11
C ARG A 67 7.31 -3.11 7.65
N GLY A 68 7.60 -4.08 6.77
CA GLY A 68 8.35 -5.29 7.12
C GLY A 68 9.78 -4.99 7.55
N VAL A 69 10.46 -4.05 6.89
CA VAL A 69 11.78 -3.53 7.29
C VAL A 69 11.68 -2.88 8.68
N ALA A 70 10.70 -2.00 8.91
CA ALA A 70 10.49 -1.38 10.22
C ALA A 70 10.33 -2.42 11.34
N ALA A 71 9.54 -3.46 11.08
CA ALA A 71 9.25 -4.55 12.01
C ALA A 71 10.40 -5.56 12.21
N GLY A 72 11.44 -5.52 11.37
CA GLY A 72 12.47 -6.57 11.41
C GLY A 72 11.96 -7.92 10.92
N ASN A 73 10.92 -7.92 10.09
CA ASN A 73 10.30 -9.14 9.59
C ASN A 73 10.99 -9.63 8.31
N VAL A 74 11.70 -10.75 8.39
CA VAL A 74 12.39 -11.38 7.25
C VAL A 74 11.45 -11.73 6.09
N ARG A 75 10.13 -11.85 6.33
CA ARG A 75 9.14 -12.03 5.25
C ARG A 75 9.11 -10.85 4.26
N ALA A 76 9.66 -9.68 4.62
CA ALA A 76 9.84 -8.57 3.68
C ALA A 76 10.67 -8.95 2.44
N CYS A 77 11.56 -9.95 2.56
CA CYS A 77 12.33 -10.45 1.42
C CYS A 77 11.45 -11.02 0.29
N ALA A 78 10.20 -11.40 0.55
CA ALA A 78 9.29 -11.91 -0.48
C ALA A 78 8.91 -10.86 -1.54
N TYR A 79 9.06 -9.57 -1.22
CA TYR A 79 8.82 -8.46 -2.14
C TYR A 79 10.04 -8.15 -3.01
N LEU A 80 11.18 -8.82 -2.83
CA LEU A 80 12.39 -8.52 -3.57
C LEU A 80 12.55 -9.45 -4.78
N THR A 81 13.07 -8.90 -5.87
CA THR A 81 13.58 -9.70 -6.98
C THR A 81 15.00 -10.21 -6.67
N PRO A 82 15.45 -11.33 -7.27
CA PRO A 82 16.84 -11.78 -7.14
C PRO A 82 17.86 -10.72 -7.59
N GLU A 83 17.49 -9.86 -8.55
CA GLU A 83 18.31 -8.74 -9.01
C GLU A 83 18.48 -7.69 -7.92
N PHE A 84 17.39 -7.27 -7.28
CA PHE A 84 17.45 -6.36 -6.15
C PHE A 84 18.23 -6.97 -4.99
N GLU A 85 18.07 -8.27 -4.74
CA GLU A 85 18.83 -8.94 -3.69
C GLU A 85 20.34 -8.93 -3.95
N ARG A 86 20.76 -9.09 -5.22
CA ARG A 86 22.15 -8.92 -5.62
C ARG A 86 22.65 -7.51 -5.34
N ALA A 87 21.89 -6.49 -5.69
CA ALA A 87 22.27 -5.08 -5.46
C ALA A 87 22.37 -4.73 -3.96
N ALA A 88 21.36 -5.11 -3.17
CA ALA A 88 21.26 -4.70 -1.76
C ALA A 88 22.05 -5.61 -0.79
N PHE A 89 22.20 -6.90 -1.11
CA PHE A 89 22.80 -7.91 -0.22
C PHE A 89 24.04 -8.61 -0.82
N GLY A 90 24.42 -8.28 -2.06
CA GLY A 90 25.61 -8.83 -2.74
C GLY A 90 25.40 -10.19 -3.41
N ARG A 91 24.24 -10.83 -3.26
CA ARG A 91 23.92 -12.10 -3.94
C ARG A 91 22.41 -12.35 -4.07
N ALA A 92 22.01 -13.14 -5.07
CA ALA A 92 20.66 -13.67 -5.15
C ALA A 92 20.39 -14.63 -3.98
N GLY A 93 19.18 -14.57 -3.41
CA GLY A 93 18.82 -15.27 -2.17
C GLY A 93 19.51 -14.69 -0.92
N GLY A 94 20.19 -13.55 -1.03
CA GLY A 94 20.95 -12.94 0.06
C GLY A 94 20.09 -12.32 1.16
N CYS A 95 18.85 -11.95 0.85
CA CYS A 95 18.02 -11.21 1.80
C CYS A 95 17.76 -12.01 3.08
N ARG A 96 17.28 -13.27 3.00
CA ARG A 96 16.92 -14.03 4.21
C ARG A 96 18.06 -14.16 5.22
N ALA A 97 19.28 -14.37 4.75
CA ALA A 97 20.46 -14.49 5.61
C ALA A 97 21.02 -13.11 6.05
N GLY A 98 20.92 -12.09 5.19
CA GLY A 98 21.50 -10.77 5.41
C GLY A 98 20.56 -9.72 6.02
N PHE A 99 19.26 -10.00 6.10
CA PHE A 99 18.22 -9.01 6.38
C PHE A 99 18.43 -8.27 7.70
N LEU A 100 18.64 -9.00 8.79
CA LEU A 100 18.82 -8.38 10.10
C LEU A 100 20.10 -7.54 10.18
N ARG A 101 21.18 -8.01 9.53
CA ARG A 101 22.44 -7.26 9.43
C ARG A 101 22.27 -5.98 8.60
N ALA A 102 21.57 -6.06 7.46
CA ALA A 102 21.29 -4.89 6.63
C ALA A 102 20.39 -3.88 7.36
N ARG A 103 19.35 -4.36 8.05
CA ARG A 103 18.45 -3.52 8.87
C ARG A 103 19.19 -2.87 10.04
N ALA A 104 20.15 -3.54 10.66
CA ALA A 104 20.93 -2.97 11.76
C ALA A 104 21.76 -1.73 11.36
N ARG A 105 21.94 -1.48 10.05
CA ARG A 105 22.57 -0.25 9.54
C ARG A 105 21.62 0.95 9.56
N LEU A 106 20.30 0.72 9.69
CA LEU A 106 19.32 1.80 9.85
C LEU A 106 19.39 2.35 11.26
N ARG A 107 19.34 3.68 11.40
CA ARG A 107 19.34 4.30 12.73
C ARG A 107 17.98 4.10 13.40
N PRO A 108 17.90 4.12 14.74
CA PRO A 108 16.63 3.99 15.45
C PRO A 108 15.54 4.95 14.97
N ARG A 109 15.92 6.19 14.63
CA ARG A 109 15.02 7.21 14.08
C ARG A 109 14.50 6.85 12.67
N ASP A 110 15.33 6.27 11.82
CA ASP A 110 14.91 5.83 10.48
C ASP A 110 13.92 4.66 10.60
N VAL A 111 14.18 3.74 11.54
CA VAL A 111 13.24 2.65 11.86
C VAL A 111 11.91 3.19 12.39
N ALA A 112 11.94 4.24 13.23
CA ALA A 112 10.73 4.88 13.72
C ALA A 112 9.95 5.58 12.60
N ALA A 113 10.63 6.29 11.69
CA ALA A 113 10.01 6.91 10.52
C ALA A 113 9.33 5.87 9.62
N LEU A 114 9.99 4.75 9.34
CA LEU A 114 9.40 3.62 8.59
C LEU A 114 8.17 3.01 9.29
N ARG A 115 7.95 3.29 10.57
CA ARG A 115 6.73 2.83 11.24
C ARG A 115 5.48 3.60 10.83
N GLY A 116 5.63 4.84 10.35
CA GLY A 116 4.53 5.71 9.92
C GLY A 116 4.61 6.07 8.44
N VAL A 117 5.29 5.27 7.63
CA VAL A 117 5.45 5.54 6.18
C VAL A 117 4.22 5.10 5.39
N THR A 118 3.82 5.91 4.40
CA THR A 118 2.78 5.62 3.42
C THR A 118 3.32 5.80 1.99
N VAL A 119 2.63 5.18 1.01
CA VAL A 119 2.98 5.21 -0.41
C VAL A 119 1.78 5.74 -1.19
N PRO A 120 1.58 7.07 -1.22
CA PRO A 120 0.36 7.68 -1.77
C PRO A 120 0.30 7.55 -3.29
N ALA A 121 1.44 7.70 -3.97
CA ALA A 121 1.55 7.78 -5.41
C ALA A 121 2.75 6.97 -5.91
N CYS A 122 2.74 6.70 -7.21
CA CYS A 122 3.89 6.25 -7.98
C CYS A 122 3.78 6.83 -9.39
N GLU A 123 4.85 6.72 -10.15
CA GLU A 123 4.93 7.11 -11.55
C GLU A 123 5.17 5.87 -12.40
N ASP A 124 4.98 6.00 -13.70
CA ASP A 124 5.38 4.95 -14.64
C ASP A 124 6.88 4.67 -14.54
N GLY A 125 7.21 3.39 -14.62
CA GLY A 125 8.58 2.90 -14.56
C GLY A 125 9.31 3.02 -15.90
N PRO A 126 10.59 2.64 -15.92
CA PRO A 126 11.41 2.68 -17.13
C PRO A 126 10.97 1.67 -18.21
N ALA A 127 10.19 0.66 -17.85
CA ALA A 127 9.64 -0.33 -18.77
C ALA A 127 8.12 -0.43 -18.63
N ASP A 128 7.45 -0.86 -19.71
CA ASP A 128 6.00 -1.03 -19.76
C ASP A 128 5.49 -1.92 -18.62
N GLY A 129 4.51 -1.42 -17.87
CA GLY A 129 3.91 -2.13 -16.75
C GLY A 129 4.76 -2.17 -15.49
N GLU A 130 5.86 -1.41 -15.43
CA GLU A 130 6.58 -1.10 -14.19
C GLU A 130 6.10 0.22 -13.60
N TYR A 131 6.24 0.36 -12.28
CA TYR A 131 5.98 1.61 -11.57
C TYR A 131 7.19 2.00 -10.74
N THR A 132 7.49 3.29 -10.66
CA THR A 132 8.57 3.82 -9.82
C THR A 132 8.03 4.70 -8.72
N VAL A 133 8.51 4.50 -7.50
CA VAL A 133 8.28 5.39 -6.37
C VAL A 133 9.61 5.99 -5.96
N ARG A 134 9.77 7.31 -6.10
CA ARG A 134 10.92 8.03 -5.57
C ARG A 134 10.85 8.11 -4.05
N PHE A 135 11.98 8.15 -3.37
CA PHE A 135 12.03 8.25 -1.92
C PHE A 135 11.30 9.51 -1.41
N GLU A 136 11.36 10.60 -2.17
CA GLU A 136 10.71 11.88 -1.90
C GLU A 136 9.18 11.82 -2.05
N GLN A 137 8.65 10.80 -2.75
CA GLN A 137 7.21 10.57 -2.88
C GLN A 137 6.65 9.74 -1.72
N LEU A 138 7.51 9.22 -0.84
CA LEU A 138 7.07 8.57 0.38
C LEU A 138 6.56 9.63 1.36
N GLU A 139 5.41 9.36 1.94
CA GLU A 139 4.84 10.18 3.00
C GLU A 139 5.23 9.62 4.36
N TRP A 140 5.50 10.53 5.29
CA TRP A 140 6.01 10.19 6.62
C TRP A 140 5.14 10.86 7.69
N ALA A 141 4.75 10.09 8.71
CA ALA A 141 4.04 10.64 9.87
C ALA A 141 4.88 11.62 10.73
N GLY A 142 6.19 11.74 10.46
CA GLY A 142 7.14 12.56 11.22
C GLY A 142 8.40 12.84 10.41
N GLU A 143 9.55 12.99 11.07
CA GLU A 143 10.84 13.19 10.36
C GLU A 143 11.11 12.01 9.41
N PRO A 144 11.41 12.27 8.13
CA PRO A 144 11.66 11.22 7.15
C PRO A 144 12.93 10.42 7.50
N ALA A 145 12.95 9.15 7.10
CA ALA A 145 14.18 8.36 7.14
C ALA A 145 15.22 8.93 6.16
N ARG A 146 16.49 8.55 6.32
CA ARG A 146 17.51 8.81 5.29
C ARG A 146 17.59 7.64 4.30
N PRO A 147 17.70 7.92 2.99
CA PRO A 147 17.99 6.87 2.02
C PRO A 147 19.37 6.25 2.29
N GLY A 148 19.50 4.97 1.98
CA GLY A 148 20.70 4.17 2.14
C GLY A 148 20.41 2.70 2.49
N GLY A 149 21.22 1.79 1.95
CA GLY A 149 21.12 0.35 2.25
C GLY A 149 19.80 -0.26 1.78
N LEU A 150 18.90 -0.56 2.71
CA LEU A 150 17.57 -1.11 2.42
C LEU A 150 16.59 -0.07 1.87
N LEU A 151 16.92 1.22 1.99
CA LEU A 151 16.10 2.32 1.50
C LEU A 151 16.76 2.90 0.26
N ALA A 152 16.33 2.46 -0.93
CA ALA A 152 16.83 3.00 -2.18
C ALA A 152 16.35 4.46 -2.38
N ALA A 153 17.04 5.22 -3.23
CA ALA A 153 16.59 6.55 -3.63
C ALA A 153 15.32 6.49 -4.49
N SER A 154 15.13 5.38 -5.21
CA SER A 154 13.93 5.06 -5.97
C SER A 154 13.63 3.58 -5.86
N PHE A 155 12.35 3.23 -5.89
CA PHE A 155 11.87 1.85 -5.85
C PHE A 155 11.11 1.56 -7.13
N THR A 156 11.69 0.77 -8.03
CA THR A 156 10.99 0.27 -9.20
C THR A 156 10.28 -1.02 -8.84
N LEU A 157 9.00 -1.10 -9.17
CA LEU A 157 8.09 -2.20 -8.89
C LEU A 157 7.69 -2.81 -10.22
N ARG A 158 7.91 -4.12 -10.35
CA ARG A 158 7.50 -4.88 -11.52
C ARG A 158 6.63 -6.06 -11.14
N LYS A 159 5.70 -6.42 -12.01
CA LYS A 159 4.85 -7.60 -11.83
C LYS A 159 5.63 -8.86 -12.22
N THR A 160 5.71 -9.84 -11.32
CA THR A 160 6.32 -11.16 -11.53
C THR A 160 5.28 -12.23 -11.20
N GLY A 161 4.62 -12.76 -12.23
CA GLY A 161 3.44 -13.62 -12.05
C GLY A 161 2.29 -12.86 -11.37
N PRO A 162 1.69 -13.38 -10.29
CA PRO A 162 0.62 -12.69 -9.57
C PRO A 162 1.14 -11.66 -8.54
N TYR A 163 2.47 -11.48 -8.41
CA TYR A 163 3.07 -10.68 -7.34
C TYR A 163 3.79 -9.44 -7.87
N TRP A 164 3.70 -8.34 -7.13
CA TRP A 164 4.53 -7.16 -7.33
C TRP A 164 5.81 -7.26 -6.52
N ARG A 165 6.95 -6.97 -7.15
CA ARG A 165 8.28 -7.07 -6.53
C ARG A 165 9.17 -5.90 -6.90
N LEU A 166 10.08 -5.56 -5.99
CA LEU A 166 11.10 -4.53 -6.17
C LEU A 166 12.18 -5.02 -7.14
N ALA A 167 12.31 -4.31 -8.25
CA ALA A 167 13.40 -4.38 -9.21
C ALA A 167 14.52 -3.40 -8.79
N PRO A 168 15.76 -3.60 -9.29
CA PRO A 168 16.91 -2.74 -8.99
C PRO A 168 16.67 -1.26 -9.25
#